data_AF-A0A937GEN3-F1
#
_entry.id   AF-A0A937GEN3-F1
#
_cell.length_a   1.000
_cell.length_b   1.000
_cell.length_c   1.000
_cell.angle_alpha   90.00
_cell.angle_beta   90.00
_cell.angle_gamma   90.00
#
_symmetry.space_group_name_H-M   'P 1'
#
loop_
_entity.id
_entity.type
_entity.pdbx_description
1 polymer ?
#
loop_
_entity_poly.entity_id
_entity_poly.type
_entity_poly.pdbx_seq_one_letter_code
_entity_poly.pdbx_strand_id
1 'polypeptide(L)' 'MARVSPCVRVCRIAEDGLCVGCARTTAEIAIWSRIDDAEAIAIMDTLPARRSPGGPGNSHTEQIVE' A
#
# COMPACT_ATOMS: atom_id res chain seq x y z
N MET A 1 11.88 4.99 8.85
CA MET A 1 11.68 5.16 7.40
C MET A 1 11.24 3.81 6.86
N ALA A 2 9.93 3.61 6.72
CA ALA A 2 9.36 2.34 6.30
C ALA A 2 9.94 1.88 4.96
N ARG A 3 10.65 0.74 4.96
CA ARG A 3 11.28 0.20 3.74
C ARG A 3 10.27 -0.51 2.84
N VAL A 4 9.24 -1.08 3.44
CA VAL A 4 8.20 -1.86 2.76
C VAL A 4 7.04 -0.96 2.37
N SER A 5 6.52 -1.16 1.16
CA SER A 5 5.41 -0.36 0.63
C SER A 5 4.48 -1.22 -0.21
N PRO A 6 3.15 -1.20 0.05
CA PRO A 6 2.15 -1.92 -0.72
C PRO A 6 1.78 -1.21 -2.04
N CYS A 7 2.58 -0.22 -2.46
CA CYS A 7 2.28 0.63 -3.60
C CYS A 7 2.40 -0.11 -4.93
N VAL A 8 1.36 0.00 -5.77
CA VAL A 8 1.34 -0.60 -7.11
C VAL A 8 1.62 0.39 -8.23
N ARG A 9 2.10 1.60 -7.88
CA ARG A 9 2.32 2.74 -8.77
C ARG A 9 1.04 3.21 -9.50
N VAL A 10 -0.13 2.86 -8.98
CA VAL A 10 -1.42 3.45 -9.35
C VAL A 10 -1.78 4.47 -8.28
N CYS A 11 -1.88 5.74 -8.68
CA CYS A 11 -2.25 6.84 -7.79
C CYS A 11 -3.62 7.40 -8.21
N ARG A 12 -4.69 6.73 -7.75
CA ARG A 12 -6.08 7.16 -7.95
C ARG A 12 -6.86 6.85 -6.68
N ILE A 13 -7.57 7.84 -6.16
CA ILE A 13 -8.43 7.72 -4.98
C ILE A 13 -9.86 7.45 -5.45
N ALA A 14 -10.50 6.42 -4.91
CA ALA A 14 -11.91 6.13 -5.15
C ALA A 14 -12.82 7.00 -4.27
N GLU A 15 -14.12 6.92 -4.50
CA GLU A 15 -15.13 7.71 -3.77
C GLU A 15 -15.18 7.39 -2.27
N ASP A 16 -14.72 6.19 -1.88
CA ASP A 16 -14.57 5.75 -0.49
C ASP A 16 -13.31 6.31 0.21
N GLY A 17 -12.49 7.10 -0.50
CA GLY A 17 -11.27 7.71 0.04
C GLY A 17 -10.05 6.79 0.05
N LEU A 18 -10.13 5.61 -0.57
CA LEU A 18 -9.02 4.66 -0.65
C LEU A 18 -8.32 4.72 -2.01
N CYS A 19 -7.00 4.50 -2.00
CA CYS A 19 -6.26 4.32 -3.24
C CYS A 19 -6.65 2.99 -3.90
N VAL A 20 -7.13 3.03 -5.14
CA VAL A 20 -7.59 1.84 -5.89
C VAL A 20 -6.49 0.79 -6.09
N GLY A 21 -5.23 1.19 -6.03
CA GLY A 21 -4.09 0.29 -6.19
C GLY A 21 -3.62 -0.33 -4.87
N CYS A 22 -3.32 0.51 -3.87
CA CYS A 22 -2.70 0.06 -2.62
C CYS A 22 -3.66 0.01 -1.42
N ALA A 23 -4.91 0.43 -1.58
CA ALA A 23 -5.95 0.49 -0.55
C ALA A 23 -5.61 1.35 0.69
N ARG A 24 -4.59 2.21 0.58
CA ARG A 24 -4.25 3.21 1.60
C ARG A 24 -5.05 4.50 1.39
N THR A 25 -5.32 5.21 2.47
CA THR A 25 -5.85 6.57 2.46
C THR A 25 -4.77 7.58 2.06
N THR A 26 -5.16 8.77 1.65
CA THR A 26 -4.23 9.88 1.37
C THR A 26 -3.39 10.26 2.59
N ALA A 27 -3.96 10.18 3.79
CA ALA A 27 -3.24 10.46 5.03
C ALA A 27 -2.11 9.46 5.28
N GLU A 28 -2.39 8.16 5.15
CA GLU A 28 -1.39 7.08 5.26
C GLU A 28 -0.28 7.23 4.19
N ILE A 29 -0.64 7.64 2.97
CA ILE A 29 0.34 7.91 1.90
C ILE A 29 1.26 9.08 2.27
N ALA A 30 0.69 10.18 2.79
CA ALA A 30 1.43 11.40 3.11
C ALA A 30 2.45 11.23 4.24
N ILE A 31 2.18 10.33 5.19
CA ILE A 31 3.07 10.06 6.33
C ILE A 31 3.99 8.85 6.10
N TRP A 32 3.86 8.12 4.99
CA TRP A 32 4.50 6.81 4.83
C TRP A 32 6.04 6.83 4.97
N SER A 33 6.70 7.87 4.47
CA SER A 33 8.15 8.01 4.62
C SER A 33 8.61 8.33 6.04
N ARG A 34 7.68 8.80 6.89
CA ARG A 34 7.93 9.29 8.25
C ARG A 34 7.61 8.25 9.33
N ILE A 35 6.78 7.25 9.03
CA ILE A 35 6.45 6.17 9.96
C ILE A 35 7.57 5.12 10.04
N ASP A 36 7.54 4.34 11.11
CA ASP A 36 8.43 3.19 11.29
C ASP A 36 7.88 1.90 10.65
N ASP A 37 8.68 0.83 10.67
CA ASP A 37 8.29 -0.44 10.07
C ASP A 37 7.12 -1.11 10.83
N ALA A 38 7.00 -0.91 12.15
CA ALA A 38 5.93 -1.51 12.94
C ALA A 38 4.58 -0.87 12.60
N GLU A 39 4.52 0.45 12.50
CA GLU A 39 3.36 1.21 12.03
C GLU A 39 3.01 0.83 10.58
N ALA A 40 4.01 0.72 9.70
CA ALA A 40 3.77 0.32 8.32
C ALA A 40 3.19 -1.10 8.22
N ILE A 41 3.69 -2.04 9.02
CA ILE A 41 3.16 -3.41 9.10
C ILE A 41 1.72 -3.41 9.60
N ALA A 42 1.42 -2.65 10.66
CA ALA A 42 0.07 -2.53 11.19
C ALA A 42 -0.92 -1.99 10.14
N ILE A 43 -0.52 -0.98 9.35
CA ILE A 43 -1.36 -0.49 8.25
C ILE A 43 -1.54 -1.58 7.19
N MET A 44 -0.46 -2.27 6.80
CA MET A 44 -0.51 -3.31 5.76
C MET A 44 -1.42 -4.48 6.12
N ASP A 45 -1.47 -4.88 7.39
CA ASP A 45 -2.36 -5.96 7.87
C ASP A 45 -3.84 -5.63 7.65
N THR A 46 -4.21 -4.35 7.68
CA THR A 46 -5.60 -3.91 7.44
C THR A 46 -5.96 -3.83 5.95
N LEU A 47 -5.00 -3.77 5.03
CA LEU A 47 -5.25 -3.54 3.61
C LEU A 47 -6.03 -4.66 2.91
N PRO A 48 -5.82 -5.95 3.19
CA PRO A 48 -6.62 -7.03 2.58
C PRO A 48 -8.11 -6.88 2.82
N ALA A 49 -8.52 -6.41 4.01
CA ALA A 49 -9.93 -6.16 4.32
C ALA A 49 -10.51 -4.93 3.58
N ARG A 50 -9.64 -3.97 3.23
CA ARG A 50 -9.99 -2.76 2.47
C ARG A 50 -9.99 -2.99 0.96
N ARG A 51 -9.17 -3.92 0.47
CA ARG A 51 -9.10 -4.30 -0.93
C ARG A 51 -10.40 -5.00 -1.30
N SER A 52 -11.26 -4.31 -2.04
CA SER A 52 -12.32 -4.98 -2.78
C SER A 52 -11.70 -6.04 -3.71
N PRO A 53 -12.36 -7.20 -3.93
CA PRO A 53 -11.80 -8.37 -4.60
C PRO A 53 -11.41 -8.19 -6.10
N GLY A 54 -11.31 -6.95 -6.60
CA GLY A 54 -10.96 -6.63 -7.99
C GLY A 54 -9.68 -5.79 -8.18
N GLY A 55 -8.88 -5.54 -7.14
CA GLY A 55 -7.65 -4.73 -7.25
C GLY A 55 -6.45 -5.54 -7.80
N PRO A 56 -5.64 -4.99 -8.74
CA PRO A 56 -4.46 -5.67 -9.25
C PRO A 56 -3.38 -5.76 -8.15
N GLY A 57 -3.22 -6.94 -7.55
CA GLY A 57 -2.09 -7.23 -6.67
C GLY A 57 -0.81 -7.26 -7.47
N ASN A 58 0.17 -6.42 -7.13
CA ASN A 58 1.49 -6.51 -7.73
C ASN A 58 2.41 -7.41 -6.90
N SER A 59 2.77 -8.54 -7.48
CA SER A 59 3.88 -9.38 -7.06
C SER A 59 5.18 -8.61 -7.26
N HIS A 60 5.72 -7.98 -6.21
CA HIS A 60 7.13 -7.58 -6.18
C HIS A 60 7.95 -8.70 -5.57
N THR A 61 8.02 -9.79 -6.30
CA THR A 61 9.17 -10.70 -6.34
C THR A 61 9.75 -10.53 -7.75
N GLU A 62 11.04 -10.81 -7.96
CA GLU A 62 11.77 -10.72 -9.25
C GLU A 62 12.61 -9.46 -9.48
N GLN A 63 13.35 -9.02 -8.44
CA GLN A 63 14.70 -8.45 -8.64
C GLN A 63 15.70 -9.17 -7.73
N ILE A 64 15.87 -10.48 -7.96
CA ILE A 64 17.06 -11.25 -7.58
C ILE A 64 17.32 -12.26 -8.70
N VAL A 65 18.03 -11.84 -9.76
CA VAL A 65 18.90 -12.71 -10.57
C VAL A 65 20.02 -11.86 -11.19
N GLU A 66 21.25 -12.15 -10.74
CA GLU A 66 22.60 -11.77 -11.19
C GLU A 66 23.00 -10.29 -11.36
#